data_AF-U1UZ71-F1
#
_entry.id   AF-U1UZ71-F1
#
_cell.length_a   1.000
_cell.length_b   1.000
_cell.length_c   1.000
_cell.angle_alpha   90.00
_cell.angle_beta   90.00
_cell.angle_gamma   90.00
#
_symmetry.space_group_name_H-M   'P 1'
#
loop_
_entity.id
_entity.type
_entity.pdbx_description
1 polymer ?
#
loop_
_entity_poly.entity_id
_entity_poly.type
_entity_poly.pdbx_seq_one_letter_code
_entity_poly.pdbx_strand_id
1 'polypeptide(L)'
;MELGQKLKEVRLTERLTQSEICEIAGIKLETWKGYEYGRRASVSSVELLKITKHPRFKRYALWLVTDETAPEVGQISPVIGQ
;
A
#
# COMPACT_ATOMS: atom_id res chain seq x y z
N MET A 1 5.27 5.96 -9.99
CA MET A 1 5.00 6.48 -8.62
C MET A 1 5.94 5.81 -7.66
N GLU A 2 6.48 6.52 -6.68
CA GLU A 2 7.29 5.90 -5.64
C GLU A 2 6.44 4.99 -4.75
N LEU A 3 7.01 3.91 -4.20
CA LEU A 3 6.26 2.92 -3.44
C LEU A 3 5.54 3.52 -2.22
N GLY A 4 6.14 4.52 -1.56
CA GLY A 4 5.49 5.26 -0.47
C GLY A 4 4.22 6.01 -0.91
N GLN A 5 4.21 6.54 -2.14
CA GLN A 5 3.02 7.17 -2.73
C GLN A 5 1.98 6.11 -3.07
N LYS A 6 2.39 4.96 -3.62
CA LYS A 6 1.46 3.85 -3.90
C LYS A 6 0.76 3.35 -2.64
N LEU A 7 1.48 3.23 -1.52
CA LEU A 7 0.91 2.85 -0.22
C LEU A 7 -0.11 3.87 0.29
N LYS A 8 0.14 5.16 0.05
CA LYS A 8 -0.81 6.24 0.36
C LYS A 8 -2.10 6.07 -0.44
N GLU A 9 -2.02 5.78 -1.74
CA GLU A 9 -3.22 5.54 -2.57
C GLU A 9 -4.04 4.36 -2.07
N VAL A 10 -3.40 3.23 -1.74
CA VAL A 10 -4.07 2.08 -1.13
C VAL A 10 -4.85 2.51 0.11
N ARG A 11 -4.22 3.27 1.01
CA ARG A 11 -4.86 3.75 2.24
C ARG A 11 -6.07 4.64 1.96
N LEU A 12 -5.93 5.59 1.03
CA LEU A 12 -6.98 6.55 0.70
C LEU A 12 -8.19 5.85 0.05
N THR A 13 -7.96 4.91 -0.86
CA THR A 13 -9.02 4.11 -1.51
C THR A 13 -9.77 3.24 -0.51
N GLU A 14 -9.06 2.73 0.51
CA GLU A 14 -9.66 1.98 1.63
C GLU A 14 -10.36 2.86 2.67
N ARG A 15 -10.29 4.20 2.50
CA ARG A 15 -10.84 5.22 3.41
C ARG A 15 -10.33 5.10 4.84
N LEU A 16 -9.04 4.78 4.98
CA LEU A 16 -8.38 4.61 6.27
C LEU A 16 -7.53 5.84 6.62
N THR A 17 -7.50 6.17 7.91
CA THR A 17 -6.47 7.01 8.51
C THR A 17 -5.12 6.27 8.55
N GLN A 18 -4.03 7.01 8.77
CA GLN A 18 -2.70 6.41 8.92
C GLN A 18 -2.66 5.41 10.09
N SER A 19 -3.33 5.72 11.21
CA SER A 19 -3.37 4.85 12.38
C SER A 19 -4.12 3.55 12.10
N GLU A 20 -5.28 3.61 11.43
CA GLU A 20 -6.07 2.42 11.14
C GLU A 20 -5.35 1.45 10.20
N ILE A 21 -4.73 1.93 9.12
CA ILE A 21 -3.97 1.03 8.24
C ILE A 21 -2.76 0.42 8.95
N CYS A 22 -2.11 1.19 9.84
CA CYS A 22 -1.00 0.72 10.65
C CYS A 22 -1.41 -0.40 11.60
N GLU A 23 -2.56 -0.25 12.26
CA GLU A 23 -3.13 -1.26 13.14
C GLU A 23 -3.48 -2.54 12.36
N ILE A 24 -4.18 -2.40 11.23
CA ILE A 24 -4.59 -3.53 10.38
C ILE A 24 -3.37 -4.27 9.82
N ALA A 25 -2.36 -3.55 9.33
CA ALA A 25 -1.19 -4.13 8.69
C ALA A 25 -0.08 -4.53 9.68
N GLY A 26 -0.17 -4.15 10.96
CA GLY A 26 0.89 -4.39 11.95
C GLY A 26 2.17 -3.59 11.67
N ILE A 27 2.02 -2.33 11.23
CA ILE A 27 3.11 -1.41 10.89
C ILE A 27 3.16 -0.30 11.93
N LYS A 28 4.35 0.09 12.40
CA LYS A 28 4.46 1.24 13.31
C LYS A 28 4.08 2.54 12.60
N LEU A 29 3.26 3.38 13.24
CA LEU A 29 2.80 4.66 12.66
C LEU A 29 3.95 5.56 12.17
N GLU A 30 5.04 5.65 12.93
CA GLU A 30 6.22 6.42 12.54
C GLU A 30 6.88 5.88 11.26
N THR A 31 6.89 4.55 11.12
CA THR A 31 7.42 3.89 9.92
C THR A 31 6.56 4.20 8.70
N TRP A 32 5.23 4.13 8.85
CA TRP A 32 4.28 4.50 7.80
C TRP A 32 4.39 5.97 7.38
N LYS A 33 4.44 6.89 8.35
CA LYS A 33 4.67 8.32 8.09
C LYS A 33 5.99 8.55 7.34
N GLY A 34 7.02 7.77 7.65
CA GLY A 34 8.28 7.80 6.92
C GLY A 34 8.12 7.52 5.42
N TYR A 35 7.25 6.59 5.05
CA TYR A 35 6.96 6.24 3.66
C TYR A 35 6.11 7.30 2.96
N GLU A 36 5.01 7.76 3.57
CA GLU A 36 4.11 8.73 2.92
C GLU A 36 4.72 10.11 2.73
N TYR A 37 5.53 10.57 3.69
CA TYR A 37 6.15 11.89 3.63
C TYR A 37 7.53 11.88 2.95
N GLY A 38 7.94 10.75 2.36
CA GLY A 38 9.23 10.63 1.68
C GLY A 38 10.45 10.78 2.58
N ARG A 39 10.29 10.66 3.92
CA ARG A 39 11.41 10.71 4.87
C ARG A 39 12.25 9.44 4.85
N ARG A 40 11.70 8.33 4.36
CA ARG A 40 12.41 7.09 4.10
C ARG A 40 12.52 6.88 2.60
N ALA A 41 13.74 6.67 2.13
CA ALA A 41 14.03 6.45 0.71
C ALA A 41 13.44 5.14 0.17
N SER A 42 13.17 4.15 1.03
CA SER A 42 12.64 2.87 0.63
C SER A 42 11.68 2.26 1.67
N VAL A 43 10.74 1.46 1.17
CA VAL A 43 9.89 0.58 1.98
C VAL A 43 10.62 -0.75 2.14
N SER A 44 10.69 -1.28 3.36
CA SER A 44 11.33 -2.58 3.56
C SER A 44 10.46 -3.69 2.98
N SER A 45 11.08 -4.77 2.50
CA SER A 45 10.35 -5.94 2.02
C SER A 45 9.43 -6.55 3.08
N VAL A 46 9.82 -6.48 4.36
CA VAL A 46 9.01 -6.95 5.49
C VAL A 46 7.70 -6.17 5.60
N GLU A 47 7.74 -4.84 5.55
CA GLU A 47 6.53 -4.01 5.64
C GLU A 47 5.68 -4.14 4.36
N LEU A 48 6.30 -4.26 3.18
CA LEU A 48 5.59 -4.51 1.93
C LEU A 48 4.81 -5.82 1.97
N LEU A 49 5.43 -6.91 2.45
CA LEU A 49 4.77 -8.22 2.57
C LEU A 49 3.58 -8.20 3.52
N LYS A 50 3.62 -7.40 4.59
CA LYS A 50 2.47 -7.23 5.49
C LYS A 50 1.26 -6.67 4.72
N ILE A 51 1.49 -5.71 3.82
CA ILE A 51 0.42 -5.15 2.99
C ILE A 51 -0.02 -6.15 1.91
N THR A 52 0.91 -6.68 1.11
CA THR A 52 0.56 -7.51 -0.07
C THR A 52 -0.02 -8.87 0.29
N LYS A 53 0.22 -9.38 1.50
CA LYS A 53 -0.39 -10.62 2.00
C LYS A 53 -1.68 -10.41 2.79
N HIS A 54 -1.98 -9.18 3.20
CA HIS A 54 -3.16 -8.92 4.02
C HIS A 54 -4.45 -9.11 3.19
N PRO A 55 -5.46 -9.86 3.67
CA PRO A 55 -6.68 -10.15 2.90
C PRO A 55 -7.39 -8.92 2.34
N ARG A 56 -7.34 -7.79 3.05
CA ARG A 56 -7.94 -6.51 2.63
C ARG A 56 -7.17 -5.81 1.51
N PHE A 57 -5.85 -5.95 1.48
CA PHE A 57 -4.97 -5.17 0.60
C PHE A 57 -4.31 -6.01 -0.50
N LYS A 58 -4.38 -7.35 -0.43
CA LYS A 58 -3.77 -8.27 -1.40
C LYS A 58 -4.22 -8.06 -2.84
N ARG A 59 -5.38 -7.44 -3.06
CA ARG A 59 -5.89 -7.06 -4.37
C ARG A 59 -5.06 -5.99 -5.08
N TYR A 60 -4.20 -5.27 -4.35
CA TYR A 60 -3.29 -4.26 -4.92
C TYR A 60 -1.87 -4.77 -5.13
N ALA A 61 -1.59 -6.06 -4.86
CA ALA A 61 -0.24 -6.58 -4.76
C ALA A 61 0.54 -6.49 -6.08
N LEU A 62 -0.08 -6.86 -7.20
CA LEU A 62 0.53 -6.77 -8.52
C LEU A 62 0.90 -5.32 -8.83
N TRP A 63 -0.07 -4.42 -8.70
CA TRP A 63 0.12 -2.99 -8.98
C TRP A 63 1.20 -2.34 -8.09
N LEU A 64 1.26 -2.71 -6.81
CA LEU A 64 2.27 -2.20 -5.87
C LEU A 64 3.70 -2.52 -6.34
N VAL A 65 3.91 -3.70 -6.92
CA VAL A 65 5.25 -4.24 -7.22
C VAL A 65 5.65 -4.09 -8.68
N THR A 66 4.71 -4.20 -9.62
CA THR A 66 5.00 -4.25 -11.07
C THR A 66 4.34 -3.14 -11.87
N ASP A 67 3.51 -2.29 -11.25
CA ASP A 67 2.66 -1.30 -11.94
C ASP A 67 1.58 -1.91 -12.86
N GLU A 68 1.42 -3.23 -12.86
CA GLU A 68 0.41 -3.94 -13.66
C GLU A 68 -0.89 -4.20 -12.88
N THR A 69 -1.96 -4.50 -13.61
CA THR A 69 -3.23 -4.97 -13.04
C THR A 69 -3.73 -6.19 -13.81
N ALA A 70 -4.51 -7.04 -13.14
CA ALA A 70 -5.15 -8.22 -13.71
C ALA A 70 -6.56 -8.36 -13.08
N PRO A 71 -7.53 -7.53 -13.50
CA PRO A 71 -8.86 -7.46 -12.86
C PRO A 71 -9.61 -8.80 -12.88
N GLU A 72 -9.36 -9.64 -13.87
CA GLU A 72 -9.94 -10.99 -14.03
C GLU A 72 -9.60 -11.94 -12.89
N VAL A 73 -8.48 -11.71 -12.19
CA VAL A 73 -8.07 -12.43 -10.97
C VAL A 73 -8.12 -11.55 -9.72
N GLY A 74 -8.80 -10.40 -9.80
CA GLY A 74 -8.99 -9.48 -8.69
C GLY A 74 -7.75 -8.68 -8.28
N GLN A 75 -6.73 -8.60 -9.14
CA GLN A 75 -5.59 -7.69 -8.96
C GLN A 75 -5.89 -6.35 -9.64
N ILE A 76 -6.07 -5.30 -8.85
CA ILE A 76 -6.54 -3.99 -9.32
C ILE A 76 -5.62 -2.86 -8.84
N SER A 77 -5.71 -1.71 -9.49
CA SER A 77 -5.13 -0.46 -9.00
C SER A 77 -6.10 0.22 -8.03
N PRO A 78 -5.62 0.83 -6.92
CA PRO A 78 -6.45 1.67 -6.05
C PRO A 78 -6.78 3.02 -6.69
N VAL A 79 -6.07 3.45 -7.74
CA VAL A 79 -6.27 4.74 -8.41
C VAL A 79 -7.43 4.60 -9.40
N ILE A 80 -8.55 5.25 -9.09
CA ILE A 80 -9.71 5.32 -10.00
C ILE A 80 -9.51 6.52 -10.91
N GLY A 81 -9.16 6.27 -12.17
CA GLY A 81 -8.98 7.28 -13.21
C GLY A 81 -7.51 7.60 -13.49
N GLN A 82 -7.02 7.08 -14.61
CA GLN A 82 -6.09 7.80 -15.48
C GLN A 82 -6.77 8.01 -16.82
#